data_AF-A4UAR6-F1
#
_entry.id   AF-A4UAR6-F1
#
_cell.length_a   1.000
_cell.length_b   1.000
_cell.length_c   1.000
_cell.angle_alpha   90.00
_cell.angle_beta   90.00
_cell.angle_gamma   90.00
#
_symmetry.space_group_name_H-M   'P 1'
#
loop_
_entity.id
_entity.type
_entity.pdbx_description
1 polymer ?
#
loop_
_entity_poly.entity_id
_entity_poly.type
_entity_poly.pdbx_seq_one_letter_code
_entity_poly.pdbx_strand_id
1 'polypeptide(L)' 'MIFLFISMFMLFFKWQRFIFILISLEFLMLSLFLSLSTALSEMMFFYFMCFSVISSILGMVVMVGNMKIYGSDQCIF' A
#
# COMPACT_ATOMS: atom_id res chain seq x y z
N MET A 1 10.34 -3.26 -12.36
CA MET A 1 10.88 -4.47 -11.70
C MET A 1 11.64 -4.16 -10.42
N ILE A 2 12.70 -3.35 -10.44
CA ILE A 2 13.49 -3.01 -9.23
C ILE A 2 12.64 -2.38 -8.11
N PHE A 3 11.74 -1.45 -8.44
CA PHE A 3 10.79 -0.87 -7.48
C PHE A 3 9.83 -1.89 -6.86
N LEU A 4 9.41 -2.90 -7.63
CA LEU A 4 8.54 -3.97 -7.14
C LEU A 4 9.31 -4.88 -6.18
N PHE A 5 10.58 -5.18 -6.48
CA PHE A 5 11.43 -5.95 -5.58
C PHE A 5 11.72 -5.22 -4.26
N ILE A 6 12.01 -3.91 -4.33
CA ILE A 6 12.29 -3.09 -3.14
C ILE A 6 11.03 -2.93 -2.26
N SER A 7 9.86 -2.72 -2.85
CA SER A 7 8.61 -2.61 -2.09
C SER A 7 8.27 -3.91 -1.36
N MET A 8 8.49 -5.07 -2.01
CA MET A 8 8.32 -6.37 -1.35
C MET A 8 9.34 -6.58 -0.20
N PHE A 9 10.59 -6.14 -0.37
CA PHE A 9 11.59 -6.18 0.71
C PHE A 9 11.20 -5.28 1.89
N MET A 10 10.68 -4.08 1.60
CA MET A 10 10.22 -3.13 2.61
C MET A 10 8.98 -3.61 3.35
N LEU A 11 8.12 -4.41 2.69
CA LEU A 11 7.16 -5.25 3.39
C LEU A 11 7.95 -6.11 4.36
N PHE A 12 8.59 -7.21 3.95
CA PHE A 12 9.14 -8.25 4.85
C PHE A 12 10.03 -7.78 6.02
N PHE A 13 10.85 -6.75 5.86
CA PHE A 13 11.84 -6.38 6.89
C PHE A 13 11.37 -5.35 7.92
N LYS A 14 10.29 -4.59 7.66
CA LYS A 14 9.85 -3.47 8.54
C LYS A 14 8.41 -3.63 9.05
N TRP A 15 8.02 -4.85 9.46
CA TRP A 15 6.64 -5.18 9.90
C TRP A 15 6.26 -4.60 11.27
N GLN A 16 7.20 -4.01 12.01
CA GLN A 16 6.92 -3.59 13.37
C GLN A 16 5.96 -2.41 13.47
N ARG A 17 5.85 -1.54 12.45
CA ARG A 17 4.89 -0.43 12.45
C ARG A 17 3.96 -0.50 11.26
N PHE A 18 2.66 -0.26 11.49
CA PHE A 18 1.64 -0.39 10.46
C PHE A 18 1.83 0.61 9.31
N ILE A 19 2.34 1.81 9.63
CA ILE A 19 2.68 2.83 8.63
C ILE A 19 3.61 2.28 7.54
N PHE A 20 4.59 1.43 7.88
CA PHE A 20 5.52 0.90 6.88
C PHE A 20 4.85 -0.10 5.93
N ILE A 21 3.84 -0.84 6.41
CA ILE A 21 3.04 -1.75 5.60
C ILE A 21 2.17 -0.94 4.62
N LEU A 22 1.55 0.14 5.09
CA LEU A 22 0.76 1.03 4.23
C LEU A 22 1.63 1.67 3.12
N ILE A 23 2.80 2.20 3.48
CA ILE A 23 3.72 2.82 2.51
C ILE A 23 4.20 1.82 1.47
N SER A 24 4.54 0.61 1.89
CA SER A 24 5.03 -0.43 0.97
C SER A 24 3.93 -0.91 0.00
N LEU A 25 2.67 -0.95 0.43
CA LEU A 25 1.52 -1.21 -0.44
C LEU A 25 1.33 -0.10 -1.48
N GLU A 26 1.49 1.18 -1.12
CA GLU A 26 1.41 2.28 -2.09
C GLU A 26 2.52 2.21 -3.15
N PHE A 27 3.76 1.94 -2.74
CA PHE A 27 4.86 1.73 -3.69
C PHE A 27 4.64 0.52 -4.59
N LEU A 28 4.01 -0.54 -4.08
CA LEU A 28 3.66 -1.71 -4.87
C LEU A 28 2.61 -1.35 -5.93
N MET A 29 1.54 -0.64 -5.55
CA MET A 29 0.51 -0.15 -6.47
C MET A 29 1.09 0.75 -7.56
N LEU A 30 2.02 1.64 -7.22
CA LEU A 30 2.70 2.50 -8.18
C LEU A 30 3.61 1.70 -9.13
N SER A 31 4.29 0.66 -8.63
CA SER A 31 5.12 -0.19 -9.48
C SER A 31 4.30 -1.01 -10.48
N LEU A 32 3.12 -1.49 -10.06
CA LEU A 32 2.16 -2.18 -10.91
C LEU A 32 1.59 -1.23 -11.96
N PHE A 33 1.22 -0.02 -11.55
CA PHE A 33 0.75 1.04 -12.44
C PHE A 33 1.75 1.34 -13.56
N LEU A 34 3.03 1.51 -13.23
CA LEU A 34 4.07 1.73 -14.23
C LEU A 34 4.20 0.55 -15.20
N SER A 35 4.06 -0.69 -14.72
CA SER A 35 4.17 -1.89 -15.55
C SER A 35 2.97 -2.15 -16.46
N LEU A 36 1.76 -1.79 -16.00
CA LEU A 36 0.51 -2.02 -16.72
C LEU A 36 0.09 -0.83 -17.59
N SER A 37 0.74 0.34 -17.45
CA SER A 37 0.43 1.54 -18.22
C SER A 37 0.52 1.34 -19.74
N THR A 38 1.35 0.41 -20.21
CA THR A 38 1.51 0.09 -21.65
C THR A 38 0.55 -0.98 -22.16
N ALA A 39 -0.15 -1.69 -21.28
CA ALA A 39 -0.96 -2.86 -21.63
C ALA A 39 -2.46 -2.68 -21.37
N LEU A 40 -2.86 -1.75 -20.49
CA LEU A 40 -4.27 -1.53 -20.14
C LEU A 40 -4.97 -0.55 -21.07
N SER A 41 -6.28 -0.75 -21.23
CA SER A 41 -7.17 0.25 -21.82
C SER A 41 -7.40 1.42 -20.86
N GLU A 42 -7.70 2.59 -21.41
CA GLU A 42 -7.87 3.84 -20.65
C GLU A 42 -8.92 3.74 -19.52
N MET A 43 -10.01 2.98 -19.75
CA MET A 43 -11.05 2.77 -18.73
C MET A 43 -10.56 1.95 -17.54
N MET A 44 -9.75 0.91 -17.78
CA MET A 44 -9.19 0.08 -16.71
C MET A 44 -8.15 0.84 -15.90
N PHE A 45 -7.42 1.77 -16.54
CA PHE A 45 -6.48 2.66 -15.87
C PHE A 45 -7.16 3.59 -14.87
N PHE A 46 -8.29 4.20 -15.26
CA PHE A 46 -9.06 5.07 -14.36
C PHE A 46 -9.60 4.30 -13.15
N TYR A 47 -10.13 3.09 -13.37
CA TYR A 47 -10.58 2.23 -12.28
C TYR A 47 -9.45 1.89 -11.29
N PHE A 48 -8.26 1.57 -11.80
CA PHE A 48 -7.11 1.23 -10.97
C PHE A 48 -6.65 2.41 -10.11
N MET A 49 -6.68 3.64 -10.65
CA MET A 49 -6.38 4.85 -9.88
C MET A 49 -7.43 5.15 -8.80
N CYS A 50 -8.72 4.98 -9.09
CA CYS A 50 -9.75 5.15 -8.06
C CYS A 50 -9.61 4.12 -6.95
N PHE A 51 -9.31 2.87 -7.31
CA PHE A 51 -9.11 1.81 -6.33
C PHE A 51 -7.91 2.06 -5.42
N SER A 52 -6.80 2.60 -5.95
CA SER A 52 -5.63 2.92 -5.14
C SER A 52 -5.94 3.97 -4.07
N VAL A 53 -6.69 5.02 -4.43
CA VAL A 53 -7.12 6.06 -3.47
C VAL A 53 -8.06 5.50 -2.40
N ILE A 54 -9.02 4.65 -2.79
CA ILE A 54 -9.92 4.03 -1.81
C ILE A 54 -9.14 3.15 -0.84
N SER A 55 -8.17 2.38 -1.34
CA SER A 55 -7.34 1.51 -0.51
C SER A 55 -6.47 2.27 0.50
N SER A 56 -5.93 3.44 0.14
CA SER A 56 -5.10 4.24 1.05
C SER A 56 -5.92 4.89 2.16
N ILE A 57 -7.11 5.41 1.84
CA ILE A 57 -8.03 5.98 2.83
C ILE A 57 -8.46 4.89 3.83
N LEU A 58 -8.86 3.72 3.34
CA LEU A 58 -9.24 2.60 4.20
C LEU A 58 -8.07 2.14 5.08
N GLY A 59 -6.86 2.07 4.54
CA GLY A 59 -5.66 1.73 5.29
C GLY A 59 -5.40 2.70 6.47
N MET A 60 -5.54 4.00 6.23
CA MET A 60 -5.40 5.01 7.28
C MET A 60 -6.51 4.91 8.35
N VAL A 61 -7.76 4.62 7.96
CA VAL A 61 -8.86 4.39 8.92
C VAL A 61 -8.55 3.20 9.83
N VAL A 62 -8.02 2.10 9.27
CA VAL A 62 -7.62 0.92 10.05
C VAL A 62 -6.49 1.25 11.02
N MET A 63 -5.48 2.02 10.59
CA MET A 63 -4.39 2.49 11.46
C MET A 63 -4.90 3.27 12.67
N VAL A 64 -5.76 4.26 12.43
CA VAL A 64 -6.35 5.08 13.51
C VAL A 64 -7.22 4.23 14.43
N GLY A 65 -7.97 3.26 13.88
CA GLY A 65 -8.74 2.30 14.66
C GLY A 65 -7.87 1.47 15.60
N ASN A 66 -6.74 0.95 15.11
CA ASN A 66 -5.80 0.17 15.91
C ASN A 66 -5.13 1.01 17.00
N MET A 67 -4.69 2.23 16.67
CA MET A 67 -4.13 3.15 17.68
C MET A 67 -5.14 3.48 18.79
N LYS A 68 -6.44 3.62 18.45
CA LYS A 68 -7.49 3.91 19.43
C LYS A 68 -7.72 2.74 20.40
N ILE A 69 -7.54 1.49 19.95
CA ILE A 69 -7.82 0.29 20.75
C ILE A 69 -6.58 -0.15 21.54
N TYR A 70 -5.41 -0.17 20.91
CA TYR A 70 -4.18 -0.74 21.46
C TYR A 70 -3.17 0.31 21.96
N GLY A 71 -3.41 1.60 21.69
CA GLY A 71 -2.54 2.70 22.13
C GLY A 71 -1.16 2.76 21.43
N SER A 72 -0.85 1.80 20.57
CA SER A 72 0.41 1.74 19.81
C SER A 72 0.17 1.37 18.36
N ASP A 73 1.10 1.76 17.50
CA ASP A 73 1.09 1.49 16.06
C ASP A 73 1.77 0.17 15.69
N GLN A 74 2.05 -0.66 16.70
CA GLN A 74 2.78 -1.91 16.49
C GLN A 74 1.84 -3.00 15.97
N CYS A 75 2.23 -3.65 14.88
CA CYS A 75 1.43 -4.71 14.24
C CYS A 75 1.68 -6.08 14.84
N ILE A 76 2.88 -6.27 15.39
CA ILE A 76 3.33 -7.50 16.01
C ILE A 76 3.50 -7.15 17.49
N PHE A 77 2.80 -7.88 18.36
CA PHE A 77 2.93 -7.78 19.80
C PHE A 77 4.38 -7.95 20.26
#